data_AF-A0A2V9TRD7-F1
#
_entry.id   AF-A0A2V9TRD7-F1
#
_cell.length_a   1.000
_cell.length_b   1.000
_cell.length_c   1.000
_cell.angle_alpha   90.00
_cell.angle_beta   90.00
_cell.angle_gamma   90.00
#
_symmetry.space_group_name_H-M   'P 1'
#
loop_
_entity.id
_entity.type
_entity.pdbx_description
1 polymer ?
#
loop_
_entity_poly.entity_id
_entity_poly.type
_entity_poly.pdbx_seq_one_letter_code
_entity_poly.pdbx_strand_id
1 'polypeptide(L)'
;MEKLIIGIKDAGDLKKTADFVRERLTEQTMKNASYSVDAASLVFAHTVLEDEINSYLGITFHFAPDFWRDRVKKDPFDLEAVLKHGLDNVVGSFIQKKIWSIRRNGSLVTKANLLLAICKPSEQDPYYAFDQEKVKSIDKLRQNIVHGELLGSEIADIDDKLSCLRNAGFYFFKLMHNTFGLRIDTTVFTSQPKPNT
;
A
#
# COMPACT_ATOMS: atom_id res chain seq x y z
N MET A 1 -8.97 27.45 -26.93
CA MET A 1 -9.67 26.61 -27.94
C MET A 1 -9.73 27.39 -29.24
N GLU A 2 -8.78 27.17 -30.14
CA GLU A 2 -8.90 27.67 -31.51
C GLU A 2 -9.99 26.86 -32.22
N LYS A 3 -11.07 27.53 -32.62
CA LYS A 3 -12.15 26.92 -33.39
C LYS A 3 -11.64 26.67 -34.81
N LEU A 4 -11.32 25.42 -35.12
CA LEU A 4 -11.05 24.98 -36.47
C LEU A 4 -12.39 24.90 -37.24
N ILE A 5 -12.90 26.05 -37.70
CA ILE A 5 -14.01 26.08 -38.65
C ILE A 5 -13.40 25.90 -40.04
N ILE A 6 -13.08 24.66 -40.42
CA ILE A 6 -12.74 24.35 -41.82
C ILE A 6 -14.06 24.10 -42.52
N GLY A 7 -14.53 25.09 -43.31
CA GLY A 7 -15.52 24.79 -44.33
C GLY A 7 -14.89 23.82 -45.32
N ILE A 8 -15.36 22.58 -45.37
CA ILE A 8 -14.84 21.56 -46.30
C ILE A 8 -15.22 21.99 -47.72
N LYS A 9 -14.26 22.52 -48.49
CA LYS A 9 -14.51 23.03 -49.85
C LYS A 9 -14.12 22.04 -50.94
N ASP A 10 -13.19 21.12 -50.65
CA ASP A 10 -12.74 20.08 -51.58
C ASP A 10 -12.18 18.83 -50.87
N ALA A 11 -11.75 17.84 -51.67
CA ALA A 11 -11.17 16.59 -51.18
C ALA A 11 -9.83 16.78 -50.44
N GLY A 12 -9.09 17.86 -50.70
CA GLY A 12 -7.86 18.22 -49.99
C GLY A 12 -8.13 18.72 -48.58
N ASP A 13 -9.17 19.55 -48.40
CA ASP A 13 -9.62 20.01 -47.09
C ASP A 13 -10.20 18.87 -46.24
N LEU A 14 -10.90 17.93 -46.87
CA LEU A 14 -11.38 16.72 -46.20
C LEU A 14 -10.21 15.87 -45.67
N LYS A 15 -9.16 15.68 -46.49
CA LYS A 15 -7.96 14.94 -46.08
C LYS A 15 -7.23 15.63 -44.93
N LYS A 16 -7.05 16.95 -44.97
CA LYS A 16 -6.44 17.72 -43.87
C LYS A 16 -7.23 17.60 -42.57
N THR A 17 -8.56 17.66 -42.65
CA THR A 17 -9.44 17.48 -41.49
C THR A 17 -9.34 16.07 -40.92
N ALA A 18 -9.32 15.04 -41.78
CA ALA A 18 -9.16 13.66 -41.37
C ALA A 18 -7.79 13.40 -40.71
N ASP A 19 -6.71 13.93 -41.29
CA ASP A 19 -5.36 13.83 -40.73
C ASP A 19 -5.25 14.53 -39.36
N PHE A 20 -5.80 15.74 -39.23
CA PHE A 20 -5.87 16.48 -37.96
C PHE A 20 -6.67 15.73 -36.89
N VAL A 21 -7.85 15.21 -37.23
CA VAL A 21 -8.68 14.42 -36.31
C VAL A 21 -7.94 13.15 -35.89
N ARG A 22 -7.27 12.45 -36.83
CA ARG A 22 -6.48 11.26 -36.51
C ARG A 22 -5.36 11.58 -35.53
N GLU A 23 -4.58 12.64 -35.78
CA GLU A 23 -3.51 13.07 -34.89
C GLU A 23 -4.03 13.35 -33.48
N ARG A 24 -5.12 14.13 -33.35
CA ARG A 24 -5.75 14.43 -32.06
C ARG A 24 -6.28 13.19 -31.35
N LEU A 25 -6.89 12.25 -32.09
CA LEU A 25 -7.36 10.99 -31.52
C LEU A 25 -6.20 10.12 -31.04
N THR A 26 -5.09 10.06 -31.79
CA THR A 26 -3.88 9.35 -31.37
C THR A 26 -3.29 9.96 -30.11
N GLU A 27 -3.12 11.29 -30.05
CA GLU A 27 -2.65 12.00 -28.86
C GLU A 27 -3.53 11.71 -27.63
N GLN A 28 -4.86 11.80 -27.80
CA GLN A 28 -5.79 11.55 -26.71
C GLN A 28 -5.74 10.09 -26.24
N THR A 29 -5.63 9.15 -27.18
CA THR A 29 -5.53 7.71 -26.86
C THR A 29 -4.25 7.41 -26.09
N MET A 30 -3.11 7.99 -26.51
CA MET A 30 -1.84 7.84 -25.80
C MET A 30 -1.91 8.42 -24.39
N LYS A 31 -2.52 9.60 -24.21
CA LYS A 31 -2.72 10.21 -22.89
C LYS A 31 -3.59 9.35 -21.98
N ASN A 32 -4.75 8.91 -22.47
CA ASN A 32 -5.66 8.06 -21.70
C ASN A 32 -4.98 6.74 -21.27
N ALA A 33 -4.16 6.16 -22.15
CA ALA A 33 -3.38 4.97 -21.82
C ALA A 33 -2.35 5.26 -20.71
N SER A 34 -1.60 6.37 -20.83
CA SER A 34 -0.65 6.79 -19.79
C SER A 34 -1.33 6.99 -18.45
N TYR A 35 -2.42 7.75 -18.41
CA TYR A 35 -3.17 8.01 -17.17
C TYR A 35 -3.73 6.72 -16.54
N SER A 36 -4.12 5.75 -17.36
CA SER A 36 -4.57 4.44 -16.87
C SER A 36 -3.42 3.65 -16.25
N VAL A 37 -2.22 3.70 -16.85
CA VAL A 37 -1.01 3.07 -16.30
C VAL A 37 -0.61 3.72 -14.99
N ASP A 38 -0.62 5.06 -14.91
CA ASP A 38 -0.30 5.80 -13.68
C ASP A 38 -1.24 5.44 -12.53
N ALA A 39 -2.55 5.40 -12.83
CA ALA A 39 -3.57 5.00 -11.89
C ALA A 39 -3.36 3.56 -11.39
N ALA A 40 -3.09 2.62 -12.31
CA ALA A 40 -2.82 1.22 -11.96
C ALA A 40 -1.54 1.07 -11.12
N SER A 41 -0.47 1.78 -11.48
CA SER A 41 0.79 1.84 -10.76
C SER A 41 0.61 2.33 -9.32
N LEU A 42 -0.20 3.39 -9.11
CA LEU A 42 -0.48 3.92 -7.77
C LEU A 42 -1.24 2.91 -6.90
N VAL A 43 -2.29 2.30 -7.46
CA VAL A 43 -3.09 1.28 -6.77
C VAL A 43 -2.21 0.09 -6.40
N PHE A 44 -1.36 -0.37 -7.32
CA PHE A 44 -0.45 -1.47 -7.10
C PHE A 44 0.58 -1.15 -6.02
N ALA A 45 1.28 -0.02 -6.11
CA ALA A 45 2.28 0.40 -5.12
C ALA A 45 1.69 0.52 -3.71
N HIS A 46 0.46 1.06 -3.60
CA HIS A 46 -0.24 1.13 -2.31
C HIS A 46 -0.55 -0.27 -1.77
N THR A 47 -1.01 -1.18 -2.63
CA THR A 47 -1.34 -2.56 -2.25
C THR A 47 -0.11 -3.31 -1.74
N VAL A 48 1.05 -3.13 -2.41
CA VAL A 48 2.33 -3.71 -1.98
C VAL A 48 2.72 -3.19 -0.59
N LEU A 49 2.69 -1.88 -0.37
CA LEU A 49 2.99 -1.30 0.94
C LEU A 49 2.03 -1.80 2.02
N GLU A 50 0.74 -1.94 1.71
CA GLU A 50 -0.24 -2.46 2.64
C GLU A 50 0.03 -3.93 3.02
N ASP A 51 0.45 -4.77 2.07
CA ASP A 51 0.82 -6.16 2.34
C ASP A 51 2.10 -6.26 3.21
N GLU A 52 3.11 -5.43 2.92
CA GLU A 52 4.33 -5.35 3.74
C GLU A 52 4.01 -4.98 5.19
N ILE A 53 3.24 -3.91 5.41
CA ILE A 53 2.83 -3.44 6.73
C ILE A 53 2.01 -4.52 7.47
N ASN A 54 1.10 -5.20 6.76
CA ASN A 54 0.32 -6.30 7.32
C ASN A 54 1.21 -7.48 7.75
N SER A 55 2.24 -7.78 6.97
CA SER A 55 3.22 -8.82 7.27
C SER A 55 4.04 -8.46 8.51
N TYR A 56 4.50 -7.21 8.61
CA TYR A 56 5.20 -6.72 9.80
C TYR A 56 4.34 -6.78 11.05
N LEU A 57 3.07 -6.38 10.98
CA LEU A 57 2.14 -6.55 12.11
C LEU A 57 2.02 -8.01 12.54
N GLY A 58 2.00 -8.95 11.59
CA GLY A 58 2.07 -10.38 11.89
C GLY A 58 3.33 -10.78 12.65
N ILE A 59 4.50 -10.29 12.22
CA ILE A 59 5.78 -10.55 12.88
C ILE A 59 5.78 -10.03 14.33
N THR A 60 5.19 -8.86 14.59
CA THR A 60 5.15 -8.29 15.95
C THR A 60 4.46 -9.19 16.99
N PHE A 61 3.63 -10.15 16.56
CA PHE A 61 3.07 -11.17 17.44
C PHE A 61 4.15 -11.92 18.24
N HIS A 62 5.28 -12.23 17.57
CA HIS A 62 6.37 -13.01 18.15
C HIS A 62 7.40 -12.14 18.87
N PHE A 63 7.64 -10.93 18.36
CA PHE A 63 8.74 -10.08 18.82
C PHE A 63 8.32 -8.97 19.78
N ALA A 64 7.02 -8.68 19.90
CA ALA A 64 6.48 -7.72 20.86
C ALA A 64 5.31 -8.31 21.67
N PRO A 65 5.46 -9.49 22.30
CA PRO A 65 4.35 -10.16 22.99
C PRO A 65 3.78 -9.34 24.14
N ASP A 66 4.62 -8.61 24.88
CA ASP A 66 4.17 -7.78 26.02
C ASP A 66 3.27 -6.63 25.58
N PHE A 67 3.60 -5.96 24.48
CA PHE A 67 2.75 -4.91 23.89
C PHE A 67 1.35 -5.45 23.58
N TRP A 68 1.30 -6.65 23.00
CA TRP A 68 0.04 -7.26 22.61
C TRP A 68 -0.74 -7.82 23.81
N ARG A 69 -0.06 -8.44 24.78
CA ARG A 69 -0.65 -8.88 26.06
C ARG A 69 -1.32 -7.71 26.77
N ASP A 70 -0.65 -6.57 26.85
CA ASP A 70 -1.20 -5.36 27.44
C ASP A 70 -2.46 -4.84 26.72
N ARG A 71 -2.54 -5.06 25.41
CA ARG A 71 -3.67 -4.60 24.58
C ARG A 71 -4.89 -5.51 24.68
N VAL A 72 -4.72 -6.79 25.06
CA VAL A 72 -5.81 -7.76 25.22
C VAL A 72 -6.12 -8.10 26.68
N LYS A 73 -5.35 -7.59 27.66
CA LYS A 73 -5.52 -7.93 29.09
C LYS A 73 -6.91 -7.64 29.67
N LYS A 74 -7.65 -6.71 29.07
CA LYS A 74 -9.02 -6.33 29.49
C LYS A 74 -10.09 -7.10 28.73
N ASP A 75 -9.72 -7.88 27.72
CA ASP A 75 -10.66 -8.65 26.93
C ASP A 75 -11.16 -9.85 27.76
N PRO A 76 -12.48 -10.07 27.85
CA PRO A 76 -13.02 -11.21 28.59
C PRO A 76 -12.62 -12.52 27.92
N PHE A 77 -12.25 -13.51 28.71
CA PHE A 77 -11.90 -14.85 28.25
C PHE A 77 -12.72 -15.93 28.95
N ASP A 78 -12.83 -17.07 28.28
CA ASP A 78 -13.51 -18.25 28.79
C ASP A 78 -12.58 -19.05 29.71
N LEU A 79 -13.01 -19.27 30.96
CA LEU A 79 -12.28 -20.04 31.95
C LEU A 79 -12.14 -21.51 31.52
N GLU A 80 -13.14 -22.08 30.85
CA GLU A 80 -13.09 -23.46 30.35
C GLU A 80 -11.99 -23.62 29.30
N ALA A 81 -11.89 -22.65 28.38
CA ALA A 81 -10.81 -22.61 27.39
C ALA A 81 -9.42 -22.50 28.04
N VAL A 82 -9.28 -21.74 29.14
CA VAL A 82 -8.01 -21.63 29.88
C VAL A 82 -7.64 -22.95 30.55
N LEU A 83 -8.61 -23.63 31.17
CA LEU A 83 -8.37 -24.94 31.79
C LEU A 83 -7.97 -26.01 30.77
N LYS A 84 -8.54 -25.96 29.56
CA LYS A 84 -8.29 -26.93 28.50
C LYS A 84 -7.01 -26.70 27.70
N HIS A 85 -6.70 -25.45 27.40
CA HIS A 85 -5.62 -25.09 26.47
C HIS A 85 -4.45 -24.35 27.12
N GLY A 86 -4.59 -23.90 28.36
CA GLY A 86 -3.60 -23.08 29.05
C GLY A 86 -3.71 -21.59 28.68
N LEU A 87 -3.30 -20.74 29.62
CA LEU A 87 -3.45 -19.28 29.52
C LEU A 87 -2.73 -18.70 28.29
N ASP A 88 -1.48 -19.11 28.03
CA ASP A 88 -0.69 -18.56 26.93
C ASP A 88 -1.31 -18.85 25.56
N ASN A 89 -1.88 -20.04 25.36
CA ASN A 89 -2.55 -20.40 24.11
C ASN A 89 -3.85 -19.60 23.91
N VAL A 90 -4.63 -19.43 24.98
CA VAL A 90 -5.84 -18.61 24.94
C VAL A 90 -5.47 -17.17 24.59
N VAL A 91 -4.56 -16.54 25.34
CA VAL A 91 -4.11 -15.16 25.09
C VAL A 91 -3.52 -15.01 23.68
N GLY A 92 -2.70 -15.96 23.23
CA GLY A 92 -2.16 -15.98 21.87
C GLY A 92 -3.25 -15.93 20.80
N SER A 93 -4.34 -16.70 20.98
CA SER A 93 -5.47 -16.69 20.06
C SER A 93 -6.21 -15.35 20.02
N PHE A 94 -6.35 -14.66 21.16
CA PHE A 94 -6.93 -13.32 21.24
C PHE A 94 -6.06 -12.29 20.50
N ILE A 95 -4.75 -12.34 20.71
CA ILE A 95 -3.82 -11.45 20.02
C ILE A 95 -3.86 -11.68 18.51
N GLN A 96 -3.84 -12.94 18.05
CA GLN A 96 -3.94 -13.25 16.62
C GLN A 96 -5.25 -12.73 16.00
N LYS A 97 -6.40 -12.94 16.67
CA LYS A 97 -7.69 -12.38 16.25
C LYS A 97 -7.64 -10.86 16.18
N LYS A 98 -7.00 -10.20 17.15
CA LYS A 98 -6.84 -8.74 17.20
C LYS A 98 -6.00 -8.23 16.02
N ILE A 99 -4.83 -8.83 15.79
CA ILE A 99 -3.95 -8.49 14.66
C ILE A 99 -4.71 -8.68 13.35
N TRP A 100 -5.40 -9.79 13.18
CA TRP A 100 -6.13 -10.08 11.95
C TRP A 100 -7.28 -9.09 11.70
N SER A 101 -8.02 -8.70 12.76
CA SER A 101 -9.04 -7.65 12.66
C SER A 101 -8.43 -6.31 12.24
N ILE A 102 -7.27 -5.94 12.77
CA ILE A 102 -6.57 -4.70 12.39
C ILE A 102 -6.07 -4.78 10.93
N ARG A 103 -5.50 -5.92 10.51
CA ARG A 103 -5.05 -6.15 9.13
C ARG A 103 -6.18 -6.00 8.12
N ARG A 104 -7.39 -6.47 8.47
CA ARG A 104 -8.55 -6.41 7.60
C ARG A 104 -9.22 -5.04 7.58
N ASN A 105 -9.40 -4.42 8.74
CA ASN A 105 -10.29 -3.27 8.88
C ASN A 105 -9.55 -1.93 9.06
N GLY A 106 -8.27 -1.96 9.42
CA GLY A 106 -7.48 -0.75 9.62
C GLY A 106 -7.10 -0.09 8.30
N SER A 107 -7.10 1.24 8.26
CA SER A 107 -6.45 1.96 7.17
C SER A 107 -4.93 1.76 7.21
N LEU A 108 -4.26 1.96 6.07
CA LEU A 108 -2.80 1.88 5.97
C LEU A 108 -2.11 2.76 7.03
N VAL A 109 -2.58 4.00 7.19
CA VAL A 109 -2.05 4.94 8.19
C VAL A 109 -2.25 4.43 9.62
N THR A 110 -3.42 3.85 9.92
CA THR A 110 -3.69 3.27 11.26
C THR A 110 -2.73 2.11 11.56
N LYS A 111 -2.48 1.24 10.57
CA LYS A 111 -1.55 0.11 10.69
C LYS A 111 -0.10 0.59 10.85
N ALA A 112 0.31 1.57 10.05
CA ALA A 112 1.62 2.19 10.13
C ALA A 112 1.88 2.84 11.50
N ASN A 113 0.91 3.59 12.01
CA ASN A 113 0.98 4.20 13.35
C ASN A 113 1.06 3.16 14.47
N LEU A 114 0.39 2.02 14.30
CA LEU A 114 0.50 0.91 15.24
C LEU A 114 1.91 0.32 15.24
N LEU A 115 2.54 0.13 14.07
CA LEU A 115 3.94 -0.29 14.00
C LEU A 115 4.88 0.73 14.66
N LEU A 116 4.68 2.03 14.43
CA LEU A 116 5.44 3.07 15.12
C LEU A 116 5.30 2.99 16.64
N ALA A 117 4.09 2.73 17.15
CA ALA A 117 3.83 2.60 18.58
C ALA A 117 4.45 1.33 19.19
N ILE A 118 4.54 0.24 18.41
CA ILE A 118 5.19 -1.01 18.80
C ILE A 118 6.70 -0.82 18.83
N CYS A 119 7.26 -0.29 17.73
CA CYS A 119 8.71 -0.23 17.51
C CYS A 119 9.39 0.92 18.26
N LYS A 120 8.65 2.01 18.56
CA LYS A 120 9.14 3.19 19.31
C LYS A 120 10.51 3.67 18.80
N PRO A 121 10.60 4.16 17.55
CA PRO A 121 11.87 4.62 16.99
C PRO A 121 12.53 5.65 17.90
N SER A 122 13.78 5.40 18.30
CA SER A 122 14.53 6.24 19.24
C SER A 122 15.05 7.53 18.62
N GLU A 123 15.20 7.56 17.30
CA GLU A 123 15.69 8.70 16.53
C GLU A 123 14.83 8.91 15.28
N GLN A 124 14.70 10.15 14.83
CA GLN A 124 14.17 10.43 13.50
C GLN A 124 15.15 9.90 12.45
N ASP A 125 14.66 9.09 11.53
CA ASP A 125 15.48 8.61 10.42
C ASP A 125 15.92 9.81 9.56
N PRO A 126 17.23 10.03 9.36
CA PRO A 126 17.74 11.21 8.67
C PRO A 126 17.42 11.21 7.17
N TYR A 127 17.01 10.07 6.59
CA TYR A 127 16.76 9.91 5.17
C TYR A 127 15.27 9.97 4.82
N TYR A 128 14.38 9.59 5.74
CA TYR A 128 12.95 9.62 5.49
C TYR A 128 12.12 9.65 6.78
N ALA A 129 11.22 10.62 6.90
CA ALA A 129 10.19 10.64 7.93
C ALA A 129 8.85 10.18 7.34
N PHE A 130 8.19 9.24 8.01
CA PHE A 130 6.86 8.81 7.63
C PHE A 130 5.85 9.96 7.73
N ASP A 131 5.32 10.37 6.58
CA ASP A 131 4.31 11.42 6.48
C ASP A 131 2.91 10.82 6.36
N GLN A 132 2.19 10.87 7.48
CA GLN A 132 0.84 10.31 7.59
C GLN A 132 -0.16 11.00 6.65
N GLU A 133 -0.08 12.33 6.52
CA GLU A 133 -1.03 13.09 5.71
C GLU A 133 -0.79 12.85 4.22
N LYS A 134 0.48 12.73 3.82
CA LYS A 134 0.83 12.38 2.44
C LYS A 134 0.31 10.99 2.08
N VAL A 135 0.51 9.97 2.93
CA VAL A 135 -0.02 8.62 2.68
C VAL A 135 -1.55 8.58 2.68
N LYS A 136 -2.20 9.31 3.58
CA LYS A 136 -3.67 9.45 3.62
C LYS A 136 -4.23 10.09 2.35
N SER A 137 -3.55 11.12 1.82
CA SER A 137 -3.95 11.74 0.56
C SER A 137 -3.82 10.79 -0.62
N ILE A 138 -2.78 9.94 -0.62
CA ILE A 138 -2.57 8.90 -1.63
C ILE A 138 -3.64 7.80 -1.54
N ASP A 139 -4.00 7.33 -0.34
CA ASP A 139 -5.08 6.34 -0.18
C ASP A 139 -6.42 6.90 -0.66
N LYS A 140 -6.73 8.17 -0.35
CA LYS A 140 -7.94 8.83 -0.88
C LYS A 140 -7.94 8.89 -2.41
N LEU A 141 -6.82 9.27 -3.02
CA LEU A 141 -6.67 9.26 -4.47
C LEU A 141 -6.87 7.86 -5.06
N ARG A 142 -6.28 6.83 -4.43
CA ARG A 142 -6.43 5.42 -4.81
C ARG A 142 -7.89 4.94 -4.68
N GLN A 143 -8.62 5.36 -3.66
CA GLN A 143 -10.06 5.07 -3.53
C GLN A 143 -10.85 5.69 -4.69
N ASN A 144 -10.63 6.97 -5.00
CA ASN A 144 -11.30 7.65 -6.11
C ASN A 144 -11.02 6.98 -7.47
N ILE A 145 -9.79 6.49 -7.69
CA ILE A 145 -9.42 5.72 -8.88
C ILE A 145 -10.22 4.41 -8.95
N VAL A 146 -10.26 3.63 -7.86
CA VAL A 146 -10.96 2.34 -7.80
C VAL A 146 -12.47 2.50 -7.96
N HIS A 147 -13.04 3.60 -7.47
CA HIS A 147 -14.45 3.94 -7.66
C HIS A 147 -14.77 4.49 -9.05
N GLY A 148 -13.76 4.63 -9.92
CA GLY A 148 -13.92 5.05 -11.32
C GLY A 148 -14.05 6.55 -11.53
N GLU A 149 -13.97 7.36 -10.47
CA GLU A 149 -14.12 8.82 -10.54
C GLU A 149 -12.96 9.51 -11.28
N LEU A 150 -11.80 8.86 -11.33
CA LEU A 150 -10.57 9.39 -11.91
C LEU A 150 -9.95 8.47 -12.98
N LEU A 151 -10.67 7.45 -13.45
CA LEU A 151 -10.17 6.59 -14.52
C LEU A 151 -9.98 7.41 -15.81
N GLY A 152 -8.76 7.38 -16.36
CA GLY A 152 -8.39 8.14 -17.56
C GLY A 152 -8.15 9.64 -17.31
N SER A 153 -8.01 10.06 -16.05
CA SER A 153 -7.63 11.43 -15.67
C SER A 153 -6.15 11.52 -15.31
N GLU A 154 -5.53 12.65 -15.62
CA GLU A 154 -4.15 12.92 -15.23
C GLU A 154 -3.97 12.91 -13.72
N ILE A 155 -2.95 12.19 -13.24
CA ILE A 155 -2.54 12.20 -11.84
C ILE A 155 -1.31 13.09 -11.73
N ALA A 156 -1.49 14.29 -11.19
CA ALA A 156 -0.38 15.18 -10.91
C ALA A 156 0.65 14.52 -9.98
N ASP A 157 1.94 14.74 -10.23
CA ASP A 157 3.07 14.27 -9.42
C ASP A 157 3.01 12.78 -9.07
N ILE A 158 2.73 11.92 -10.07
CA ILE A 158 2.65 10.46 -9.88
C ILE A 158 3.97 9.90 -9.34
N ASP A 159 5.11 10.32 -9.89
CA ASP A 159 6.43 9.83 -9.49
C ASP A 159 6.75 10.11 -8.01
N ASP A 160 6.36 11.29 -7.51
CA ASP A 160 6.53 11.66 -6.11
C ASP A 160 5.64 10.81 -5.19
N LYS A 161 4.43 10.46 -5.63
CA LYS A 161 3.51 9.60 -4.88
C LYS A 161 4.03 8.16 -4.83
N LEU A 162 4.50 7.63 -5.96
CA LEU A 162 5.13 6.31 -6.02
C LEU A 162 6.40 6.25 -5.16
N SER A 163 7.24 7.28 -5.26
CA SER A 163 8.45 7.41 -4.43
C SER A 163 8.12 7.49 -2.94
N CYS A 164 7.05 8.20 -2.57
CA CYS A 164 6.58 8.27 -1.19
C CYS A 164 6.19 6.90 -0.65
N LEU A 165 5.40 6.12 -1.40
CA LEU A 165 4.98 4.77 -0.99
C LEU A 165 6.17 3.81 -0.86
N ARG A 166 7.08 3.84 -1.85
CA ARG A 166 8.31 3.03 -1.81
C ARG A 166 9.19 3.38 -0.61
N ASN A 167 9.41 4.66 -0.35
CA ASN A 167 10.24 5.10 0.76
C ASN A 167 9.61 4.76 2.12
N ALA A 168 8.27 4.81 2.23
CA ALA A 168 7.56 4.33 3.41
C ALA A 168 7.81 2.83 3.65
N GLY A 169 7.77 2.00 2.60
CA GLY A 169 8.09 0.58 2.70
C GLY A 169 9.50 0.33 3.25
N PHE A 170 10.51 0.97 2.65
CA PHE A 170 11.90 0.88 3.13
C PHE A 170 12.08 1.39 4.56
N TYR A 171 11.38 2.46 4.92
CA TYR A 171 11.41 3.00 6.28
C TYR A 171 10.88 1.99 7.30
N PHE A 172 9.73 1.37 7.04
CA PHE A 172 9.18 0.35 7.95
C PHE A 172 10.02 -0.92 7.97
N PHE A 173 10.58 -1.33 6.84
CA PHE A 173 11.55 -2.42 6.79
C PHE A 173 12.75 -2.16 7.71
N LYS A 174 13.39 -0.99 7.59
CA LYS A 174 14.52 -0.59 8.43
C LYS A 174 14.13 -0.48 9.90
N LEU A 175 12.93 0.05 10.19
CA LEU A 175 12.40 0.14 11.54
C LEU A 175 12.26 -1.24 12.18
N MET A 176 11.69 -2.21 11.46
CA MET A 176 11.56 -3.59 11.92
C MET A 176 12.92 -4.25 12.14
N HIS A 177 13.89 -4.03 11.24
CA HIS A 177 15.26 -4.50 11.39
C HIS A 177 15.92 -3.94 12.66
N ASN A 178 15.87 -2.62 12.85
CA ASN A 178 16.54 -1.95 13.97
C ASN A 178 15.90 -2.32 15.32
N THR A 179 14.57 -2.46 15.36
CA THR A 179 13.83 -2.73 16.61
C THR A 179 14.00 -4.18 17.06
N PHE A 180 13.90 -5.13 16.13
CA PHE A 180 13.80 -6.56 16.46
C PHE A 180 15.02 -7.37 16.01
N GLY A 181 16.01 -6.75 15.38
CA GLY A 181 17.19 -7.44 14.84
C GLY A 181 16.89 -8.35 13.65
N LEU A 182 15.73 -8.17 12.99
CA LEU A 182 15.28 -9.03 11.89
C LEU A 182 16.21 -8.91 10.69
N ARG A 183 16.92 -9.98 10.34
CA ARG A 183 17.78 -10.03 9.15
C ARG A 183 17.03 -10.71 8.00
N ILE A 184 17.22 -10.20 6.78
CA ILE A 184 16.81 -10.95 5.58
C ILE A 184 17.77 -12.12 5.45
N ASP A 185 17.24 -13.34 5.54
CA ASP A 185 17.97 -14.52 5.10
C ASP A 185 17.81 -14.65 3.58
N THR A 186 18.85 -14.28 2.85
CA THR A 186 18.84 -14.34 1.38
C THR A 186 18.88 -15.78 0.86
N THR A 187 19.21 -16.77 1.70
CA THR A 187 19.26 -18.17 1.28
C THR A 187 17.87 -18.75 1.01
N VAL A 188 16.84 -18.21 1.64
CA VAL A 188 15.43 -18.59 1.46
C VAL A 188 14.94 -18.30 0.04
N PHE A 189 15.45 -17.26 -0.62
CA PHE A 189 15.11 -16.95 -2.02
C PHE A 189 15.80 -17.87 -3.02
N THR A 190 16.91 -18.49 -2.63
CA THR A 190 17.70 -19.40 -3.48
C THR A 190 17.33 -20.88 -3.29
N SER A 191 16.64 -21.21 -2.21
CA SER A 191 16.12 -22.56 -1.99
C SER A 191 14.89 -22.80 -2.86
N GLN A 192 15.06 -23.54 -3.96
CA GLN A 192 13.92 -24.11 -4.67
C GLN A 192 13.11 -25.00 -3.70
N PRO A 193 11.77 -24.99 -3.75
CA PRO A 193 10.97 -25.92 -2.98
C PRO A 193 11.40 -27.35 -3.35
N LYS A 194 11.90 -28.11 -2.36
CA LYS A 194 12.22 -29.51 -2.56
C LYS A 194 10.93 -30.23 -2.99
N PRO A 195 10.91 -30.97 -4.10
CA PRO A 195 9.77 -31.81 -4.43
C PRO A 195 9.59 -32.83 -3.31
N ASN A 196 8.37 -32.94 -2.81
CA ASN A 196 7.99 -33.99 -1.86
C ASN A 196 8.18 -35.34 -2.54
N THR A 197 9.23 -36.08 -2.16
CA THR A 197 9.38 -37.52 -2.40
C THR A 197 8.69 -38.30 -1.30
#